data_AF-A0A965HPQ5-F1
#
_entry.id   AF-A0A965HPQ5-F1
#
_cell.length_a   1.000
_cell.length_b   1.000
_cell.length_c   1.000
_cell.angle_alpha   90.00
_cell.angle_beta   90.00
_cell.angle_gamma   90.00
#
_symmetry.space_group_name_H-M   'P 1'
#
loop_
_entity.id
_entity.type
_entity.pdbx_description
1 polymer ?
#
loop_
_entity_poly.entity_id
_entity_poly.type
_entity_poly.pdbx_seq_one_letter_code
_entity_poly.pdbx_strand_id
1 'polypeptide(L)'
;AVRLLQRCGAIPSTAQHHFDGFLLQFFPQGRGHPDTPPTLPGALPEAGVAAFSIDDASTTEIDDAFSVSEDEGLLRFGIHIAAPALGLLRDSEIDRFAAERMSTVYLPGDKITMLPAGWVDAYTLAEHRCAPAVSLYVWCDPSDYSIRRSETRIESVAIAVNLRLDALDPVFNQATVDRDDAPD
;
A
#
# COMPACT_ATOMS: atom_id res chain seq x y z
N ALA A 1 -11.35 -10.84 35.18
CA ALA A 1 -12.04 -12.11 34.88
C ALA A 1 -11.20 -13.03 33.97
N VAL A 2 -10.85 -12.63 32.74
CA VAL A 2 -10.16 -13.50 31.75
C VAL A 2 -8.82 -14.07 32.22
N ARG A 3 -7.98 -13.28 32.90
CA ARG A 3 -6.71 -13.79 33.50
C ARG A 3 -6.93 -14.86 34.58
N LEU A 4 -8.06 -14.81 35.30
CA LEU A 4 -8.41 -15.85 36.26
C LEU A 4 -8.79 -17.14 35.52
N LEU A 5 -9.56 -17.04 34.43
CA LEU A 5 -9.90 -18.19 33.59
C LEU A 5 -8.65 -18.88 33.04
N GLN A 6 -7.65 -18.12 32.58
CA GLN A 6 -6.38 -18.69 32.14
C GLN A 6 -5.64 -19.39 33.29
N ARG A 7 -5.53 -18.74 34.45
CA ARG A 7 -4.84 -19.32 35.63
C ARG A 7 -5.52 -20.59 36.14
N CYS A 8 -6.84 -20.70 35.98
CA CYS A 8 -7.62 -21.88 36.33
C CYS A 8 -7.64 -22.95 35.23
N GLY A 9 -6.96 -22.73 34.09
CA GLY A 9 -6.89 -23.68 32.98
C GLY A 9 -8.15 -23.74 32.11
N ALA A 10 -9.13 -22.85 32.31
CA ALA A 10 -10.37 -22.83 31.53
C ALA A 10 -10.16 -22.30 30.10
N ILE A 11 -9.11 -21.48 29.89
CA ILE A 11 -8.66 -21.04 28.57
C ILE A 11 -7.13 -21.16 28.48
N PRO A 12 -6.56 -21.49 27.31
CA PRO A 12 -5.12 -21.68 27.16
C PRO A 12 -4.35 -20.34 27.07
N SER A 13 -4.96 -19.31 26.49
CA SER A 13 -4.32 -18.00 26.25
C SER A 13 -5.36 -16.89 26.30
N THR A 14 -5.05 -15.79 27.02
CA THR A 14 -5.91 -14.61 27.01
C THR A 14 -5.88 -13.92 25.65
N ALA A 15 -4.73 -13.90 24.98
CA ALA A 15 -4.58 -13.29 23.66
C ALA A 15 -5.45 -14.03 22.62
N GLN A 16 -5.34 -15.37 22.58
CA GLN A 16 -6.16 -16.19 21.69
C GLN A 16 -7.65 -16.03 22.00
N HIS A 17 -8.04 -16.02 23.27
CA HIS A 17 -9.44 -15.84 23.65
C HIS A 17 -10.04 -14.51 23.16
N HIS A 18 -9.29 -13.40 23.26
CA HIS A 18 -9.72 -12.12 22.73
C HIS A 18 -9.78 -12.12 21.19
N PHE A 19 -8.80 -12.75 20.56
CA PHE A 19 -8.76 -12.88 19.10
C PHE A 19 -9.93 -13.73 18.56
N ASP A 20 -10.22 -14.87 19.19
CA ASP A 20 -11.36 -15.71 18.83
C ASP A 20 -12.69 -14.96 19.00
N GLY A 21 -12.83 -14.17 20.08
CA GLY A 21 -13.99 -13.31 20.29
C GLY A 21 -14.14 -12.25 19.19
N PHE A 22 -13.03 -11.64 18.77
CA PHE A 22 -13.00 -10.72 17.62
C PHE A 22 -13.43 -11.42 16.33
N LEU A 23 -12.89 -12.60 16.05
CA LEU A 23 -13.26 -13.37 14.85
C LEU A 23 -14.74 -13.77 14.85
N LEU A 24 -15.28 -14.21 15.99
CA LEU A 24 -16.71 -14.54 16.10
C LEU A 24 -17.62 -13.34 15.82
N GLN A 25 -17.21 -12.14 16.24
CA GLN A 25 -18.00 -10.93 16.07
C GLN A 25 -17.89 -10.34 14.67
N PHE A 26 -16.68 -10.27 14.11
CA PHE A 26 -16.39 -9.51 12.89
C PHE A 26 -16.09 -10.39 11.67
N PHE A 27 -15.77 -11.68 11.89
CA PHE A 27 -15.47 -12.67 10.84
C PHE A 27 -16.26 -13.97 11.07
N PRO A 28 -17.61 -13.92 11.20
CA PRO A 28 -18.41 -15.09 11.53
C PRO A 28 -18.36 -16.20 10.47
N GLN A 29 -17.96 -15.87 9.23
CA GLN A 29 -17.74 -16.80 8.13
C GLN A 29 -16.26 -17.19 7.94
N GLY A 30 -15.39 -16.79 8.87
CA GLY A 30 -13.94 -17.02 8.82
C GLY A 30 -13.16 -15.91 8.12
N ARG A 31 -11.83 -16.10 8.09
CA ARG A 31 -10.85 -15.13 7.53
C ARG A 31 -10.63 -15.29 6.02
N GLY A 32 -11.14 -16.38 5.44
CA GLY A 32 -10.87 -16.77 4.06
C GLY A 32 -11.38 -15.76 3.04
N HIS A 33 -10.95 -15.96 1.80
CA HIS A 33 -11.30 -15.15 0.64
C HIS A 33 -12.04 -16.01 -0.40
N PRO A 34 -12.90 -15.42 -1.25
CA PRO A 34 -13.43 -16.13 -2.39
C PRO A 34 -12.30 -16.54 -3.34
N ASP A 35 -12.45 -17.68 -4.00
CA ASP A 35 -11.50 -18.18 -5.00
C ASP A 35 -11.74 -17.46 -6.33
N THR A 36 -11.39 -16.18 -6.38
CA THR A 36 -11.52 -15.33 -7.57
C THR A 36 -10.13 -14.87 -8.01
N PRO A 37 -9.62 -15.32 -9.16
CA PRO A 37 -8.31 -14.87 -9.65
C PRO A 37 -8.33 -13.39 -10.04
N PRO A 38 -7.17 -12.69 -9.96
CA PRO A 38 -7.07 -11.30 -10.37
C PRO A 38 -7.31 -11.13 -11.87
N THR A 39 -8.02 -10.08 -12.24
CA THR A 39 -8.21 -9.69 -13.65
C THR A 39 -7.35 -8.47 -13.94
N LEU A 40 -6.26 -8.61 -14.69
CA LEU A 40 -5.44 -7.46 -15.04
C LEU A 40 -6.11 -6.60 -16.13
N PRO A 41 -5.90 -5.27 -16.12
CA PRO A 41 -6.30 -4.44 -17.25
C PRO A 41 -5.54 -4.84 -18.52
N GLY A 42 -6.05 -4.40 -19.68
CA GLY A 42 -5.30 -4.48 -20.93
C GLY A 42 -4.01 -3.66 -20.89
N ALA A 43 -3.31 -3.57 -22.03
CA ALA A 43 -2.09 -2.77 -22.14
C ALA A 43 -2.35 -1.31 -21.72
N LEU A 44 -1.63 -0.86 -20.69
CA LEU A 44 -1.64 0.51 -20.21
C LEU A 44 -0.45 1.28 -20.80
N PRO A 45 -0.56 2.60 -21.00
CA PRO A 45 0.59 3.43 -21.34
C PRO A 45 1.67 3.31 -20.26
N GLU A 46 2.94 3.30 -20.67
CA GLU A 46 4.06 3.35 -19.71
C GLU A 46 4.21 4.76 -19.17
N ALA A 47 4.43 4.89 -17.86
CA ALA A 47 4.56 6.17 -17.18
C ALA A 47 5.84 6.93 -17.56
N GLY A 48 6.88 6.22 -18.03
CA GLY A 48 8.18 6.81 -18.35
C GLY A 48 8.94 7.37 -17.14
N VAL A 49 8.62 6.90 -15.93
CA VAL A 49 9.28 7.27 -14.68
C VAL A 49 9.80 6.03 -13.96
N ALA A 50 10.80 6.23 -13.12
CA ALA A 50 11.25 5.25 -12.13
C ALA A 50 10.71 5.69 -10.77
N ALA A 51 9.73 4.96 -10.24
CA ALA A 51 9.09 5.28 -8.96
C ALA A 51 9.73 4.51 -7.80
N PHE A 52 9.56 5.00 -6.58
CA PHE A 52 9.97 4.34 -5.34
C PHE A 52 8.86 4.41 -4.30
N SER A 53 8.74 3.44 -3.41
CA SER A 53 7.85 3.52 -2.25
C SER A 53 8.64 3.69 -0.95
N ILE A 54 7.97 4.11 0.12
CA ILE A 54 8.52 4.18 1.48
C ILE A 54 7.51 3.55 2.42
N ASP A 55 7.86 2.40 2.99
CA ASP A 55 6.95 1.60 3.79
C ASP A 55 7.62 1.07 5.07
N ASP A 56 6.83 0.51 5.99
CA ASP A 56 7.37 -0.30 7.08
C ASP A 56 7.96 -1.63 6.53
N ALA A 57 8.86 -2.24 7.30
CA ALA A 57 9.54 -3.48 6.95
C ALA A 57 8.57 -4.66 6.74
N SER A 58 7.40 -4.63 7.38
CA SER A 58 6.39 -5.68 7.29
C SER A 58 5.34 -5.46 6.20
N THR A 59 5.38 -4.32 5.48
CA THR A 59 4.40 -4.00 4.43
C THR A 59 4.62 -4.86 3.19
N THR A 60 3.57 -5.59 2.80
CA THR A 60 3.53 -6.40 1.57
C THR A 60 2.46 -5.95 0.57
N GLU A 61 1.51 -5.12 1.01
CA GLU A 61 0.46 -4.51 0.19
C GLU A 61 0.89 -3.07 -0.05
N ILE A 62 1.76 -2.84 -1.04
CA ILE A 62 2.31 -1.51 -1.31
C ILE A 62 1.33 -0.78 -2.22
N ASP A 63 0.61 0.18 -1.63
CA ASP A 63 -0.46 0.92 -2.29
C ASP A 63 0.05 2.17 -2.99
N ASP A 64 1.11 2.81 -2.50
CA ASP A 64 1.62 4.06 -3.03
C ASP A 64 3.11 4.04 -3.37
N ALA A 65 3.47 4.78 -4.41
CA ALA A 65 4.83 5.04 -4.83
C ALA A 65 4.96 6.47 -5.37
N PHE A 66 6.17 6.99 -5.38
CA PHE A 66 6.48 8.36 -5.75
C PHE A 66 7.53 8.41 -6.86
N SER A 67 7.45 9.42 -7.70
CA SER A 67 8.53 9.78 -8.64
C SER A 67 8.78 11.27 -8.61
N VAL A 68 10.02 11.67 -8.89
CA VAL A 68 10.41 13.08 -9.02
C VAL A 68 11.26 13.20 -10.27
N SER A 69 10.95 14.19 -11.10
CA SER A 69 11.67 14.48 -12.34
C SER A 69 11.54 15.97 -12.68
N GLU A 70 12.41 16.50 -13.52
CA GLU A 70 12.22 17.84 -14.10
C GLU A 70 11.45 17.76 -15.42
N ASP A 71 10.57 18.73 -15.66
CA ASP A 71 9.81 18.86 -16.91
C ASP A 71 9.56 20.35 -17.21
N GLU A 72 10.06 20.84 -18.35
CA GLU A 72 9.93 22.25 -18.78
C GLU A 72 10.43 23.28 -17.74
N GLY A 73 11.45 22.94 -16.94
CA GLY A 73 11.99 23.79 -15.87
C GLY A 73 11.14 23.82 -14.59
N LEU A 74 10.15 22.93 -14.47
CA LEU A 74 9.37 22.69 -13.26
C LEU A 74 9.77 21.36 -12.62
N LEU A 75 9.63 21.26 -11.30
CA LEU A 75 9.68 19.98 -10.61
C LEU A 75 8.36 19.25 -10.82
N ARG A 76 8.41 18.03 -11.36
CA ARG A 76 7.27 17.15 -11.55
C ARG A 76 7.31 16.03 -10.51
N PHE A 77 6.36 16.06 -9.59
CA PHE A 77 6.11 15.01 -8.60
C PHE A 77 5.02 14.07 -9.13
N GLY A 78 5.29 12.76 -9.13
CA GLY A 78 4.30 11.72 -9.38
C GLY A 78 3.91 11.03 -8.08
N ILE A 79 2.60 10.92 -7.82
CA ILE A 79 2.01 10.08 -6.78
C ILE A 79 1.27 8.95 -7.49
N HIS A 80 1.70 7.72 -7.30
CA HIS A 80 1.21 6.54 -8.01
C HIS A 80 0.50 5.64 -7.02
N ILE A 81 -0.81 5.42 -7.21
CA ILE A 81 -1.61 4.55 -6.34
C ILE A 81 -1.94 3.26 -7.09
N ALA A 82 -1.66 2.10 -6.48
CA ALA A 82 -2.04 0.79 -6.98
C ALA A 82 -3.51 0.77 -7.39
N ALA A 83 -3.81 0.16 -8.54
CA ALA A 83 -5.14 0.28 -9.15
C ALA A 83 -5.91 -1.06 -9.24
N PRO A 84 -6.14 -1.81 -8.13
CA PRO A 84 -6.90 -3.06 -8.16
C PRO A 84 -8.33 -2.87 -8.68
N ALA A 85 -8.89 -1.66 -8.53
CA ALA A 85 -10.18 -1.26 -9.08
C ALA A 85 -10.28 -1.43 -10.61
N LEU A 86 -9.16 -1.49 -11.34
CA LEU A 86 -9.17 -1.75 -12.79
C LEU A 86 -9.54 -3.20 -13.12
N GLY A 87 -9.34 -4.12 -12.18
CA GLY A 87 -9.74 -5.53 -12.30
C GLY A 87 -11.04 -5.87 -11.56
N LEU A 88 -11.40 -5.07 -10.55
CA LEU A 88 -12.61 -5.25 -9.77
C LEU A 88 -13.83 -4.69 -10.51
N LEU A 89 -14.53 -5.57 -11.22
CA LEU A 89 -15.83 -5.20 -11.78
C LEU A 89 -16.82 -4.92 -10.66
N ARG A 90 -17.54 -3.80 -10.79
CA ARG A 90 -18.60 -3.40 -9.86
C ARG A 90 -19.62 -4.52 -9.69
N ASP A 91 -20.04 -4.74 -8.45
CA ASP A 91 -21.01 -5.75 -8.00
C ASP A 91 -20.55 -7.21 -8.24
N SER A 92 -19.29 -7.44 -8.62
CA SER A 92 -18.71 -8.79 -8.68
C SER A 92 -18.63 -9.45 -7.29
N GLU A 93 -18.39 -10.76 -7.25
CA GLU A 93 -18.21 -11.48 -5.99
C GLU A 93 -17.08 -10.88 -5.14
N ILE A 94 -15.93 -10.61 -5.77
CA ILE A 94 -14.77 -10.02 -5.09
C ILE A 94 -15.01 -8.57 -4.67
N ASP A 95 -15.73 -7.76 -5.47
CA ASP A 95 -16.07 -6.38 -5.13
C ASP A 95 -17.00 -6.31 -3.90
N ARG A 96 -18.06 -7.12 -3.90
CA ARG A 96 -18.96 -7.22 -2.74
C ARG A 96 -18.24 -7.73 -1.50
N PHE A 97 -17.38 -8.73 -1.65
CA PHE A 97 -16.56 -9.24 -0.56
C PHE A 97 -15.62 -8.17 0.00
N ALA A 98 -14.92 -7.42 -0.86
CA ALA A 98 -14.03 -6.34 -0.44
C ALA A 98 -14.82 -5.23 0.27
N ALA A 99 -16.01 -4.88 -0.23
CA ALA A 99 -16.90 -3.90 0.39
C ALA A 99 -17.41 -4.36 1.77
N GLU A 100 -17.77 -5.64 1.92
CA GLU A 100 -18.15 -6.23 3.22
C GLU A 100 -16.97 -6.27 4.20
N ARG A 101 -15.76 -6.54 3.70
CA ARG A 101 -14.52 -6.57 4.48
C ARG A 101 -14.06 -5.17 4.90
N MET A 102 -14.40 -4.13 4.12
CA MET A 102 -14.10 -2.70 4.28
C MET A 102 -12.62 -2.31 4.25
N SER A 103 -11.76 -3.04 4.97
CA SER A 103 -10.33 -2.75 5.06
C SER A 103 -9.51 -3.99 5.42
N THR A 104 -8.19 -3.90 5.25
CA THR A 104 -7.26 -4.82 5.89
C THR A 104 -7.30 -4.58 7.42
N VAL A 105 -7.35 -5.65 8.20
CA VAL A 105 -7.22 -5.58 9.66
C VAL A 105 -5.78 -5.85 10.04
N TYR A 106 -5.12 -4.86 10.63
CA TYR A 106 -3.75 -4.96 11.10
C TYR A 106 -3.72 -5.36 12.58
N LEU A 107 -3.01 -6.44 12.89
CA LEU A 107 -2.80 -6.96 14.24
C LEU A 107 -1.29 -6.96 14.54
N PRO A 108 -0.88 -6.95 15.82
CA PRO A 108 0.52 -7.14 16.15
C PRO A 108 1.03 -8.50 15.64
N GLY A 109 1.84 -8.48 14.57
CA GLY A 109 2.44 -9.67 13.96
C GLY A 109 1.52 -10.50 13.05
N ASP A 110 0.30 -10.05 12.76
CA ASP A 110 -0.61 -10.72 11.82
C ASP A 110 -1.46 -9.66 11.09
N LYS A 111 -2.08 -10.06 9.98
CA LYS A 111 -3.08 -9.24 9.30
C LYS A 111 -4.16 -10.09 8.65
N ILE A 112 -5.31 -9.49 8.45
CA ILE A 112 -6.41 -10.07 7.68
C ILE A 112 -6.63 -9.16 6.49
N THR A 113 -6.09 -9.55 5.33
CA THR A 113 -6.07 -8.71 4.12
C THR A 113 -7.46 -8.47 3.57
N MET A 114 -7.70 -7.28 3.04
CA MET A 114 -8.97 -6.93 2.40
C MET A 114 -9.19 -7.78 1.15
N LEU A 115 -8.15 -7.87 0.31
CA LEU A 115 -8.15 -8.62 -0.93
C LEU A 115 -7.38 -9.95 -0.77
N PRO A 116 -7.67 -10.96 -1.60
CA PRO A 116 -6.91 -12.21 -1.66
C PRO A 116 -5.46 -11.94 -2.07
N ALA A 117 -4.53 -12.80 -1.64
CA ALA A 117 -3.10 -12.67 -1.95
C ALA A 117 -2.82 -12.52 -3.46
N GLY A 118 -3.51 -13.27 -4.33
CA GLY A 118 -3.33 -13.14 -5.77
C GLY A 118 -3.72 -11.75 -6.33
N TRP A 119 -4.68 -11.06 -5.71
CA TRP A 119 -5.01 -9.68 -6.07
C TRP A 119 -3.96 -8.70 -5.56
N VAL A 120 -3.48 -8.89 -4.32
CA VAL A 120 -2.36 -8.11 -3.80
C VAL A 120 -1.14 -8.24 -4.71
N ASP A 121 -0.73 -9.47 -5.03
CA ASP A 121 0.43 -9.74 -5.89
C ASP A 121 0.28 -9.16 -7.30
N ALA A 122 -0.94 -9.09 -7.83
CA ALA A 122 -1.20 -8.54 -9.15
C ALA A 122 -1.04 -7.01 -9.20
N TYR A 123 -1.36 -6.30 -8.12
CA TYR A 123 -1.50 -4.85 -8.09
C TYR A 123 -0.50 -4.10 -7.22
N THR A 124 0.13 -4.78 -6.25
CA THR A 124 1.12 -4.18 -5.36
C THR A 124 2.23 -3.51 -6.16
N LEU A 125 2.63 -2.31 -5.72
CA LEU A 125 3.74 -1.56 -6.29
C LEU A 125 5.09 -2.10 -5.78
N ALA A 126 5.32 -3.40 -5.98
CA ALA A 126 6.59 -4.02 -5.60
C ALA A 126 7.72 -3.59 -6.54
N GLU A 127 8.94 -3.58 -6.04
CA GLU A 127 10.13 -3.22 -6.80
C GLU A 127 10.42 -4.18 -7.97
N HIS A 128 11.16 -3.67 -8.96
CA HIS A 128 11.62 -4.38 -10.15
C HIS A 128 10.50 -4.92 -11.05
N ARG A 129 9.32 -4.31 -11.01
CA ARG A 129 8.19 -4.61 -11.90
C ARG A 129 7.48 -3.34 -12.34
N CYS A 130 6.69 -3.49 -13.39
CA CYS A 130 5.69 -2.51 -13.78
C CYS A 130 4.34 -2.90 -13.18
N ALA A 131 3.64 -1.94 -12.58
CA ALA A 131 2.35 -2.18 -11.94
C ALA A 131 1.30 -1.17 -12.44
N PRO A 132 0.04 -1.59 -12.60
CA PRO A 132 -1.05 -0.69 -12.97
C PRO A 132 -1.35 0.29 -11.82
N ALA A 133 -1.32 1.57 -12.12
CA ALA A 133 -1.55 2.62 -11.13
C ALA A 133 -2.48 3.72 -11.65
N VAL A 134 -3.15 4.40 -10.71
CA VAL A 134 -3.72 5.73 -10.91
C VAL A 134 -2.68 6.72 -10.42
N SER A 135 -2.12 7.50 -11.34
CA SER A 135 -1.06 8.47 -11.06
C SER A 135 -1.62 9.88 -11.02
N LEU A 136 -1.22 10.66 -10.03
CA LEU A 136 -1.36 12.11 -9.97
C LEU A 136 0.01 12.75 -10.18
N TYR A 137 0.15 13.52 -11.25
CA TYR A 137 1.32 14.35 -11.50
C TYR A 137 1.04 15.78 -11.06
N VAL A 138 2.00 16.41 -10.38
CA VAL A 138 1.95 17.80 -9.94
C VAL A 138 3.24 18.48 -10.38
N TRP A 139 3.11 19.61 -11.09
CA TRP A 139 4.25 20.42 -11.49
C TRP A 139 4.34 21.64 -10.59
N CYS A 140 5.49 21.82 -9.97
CA CYS A 140 5.77 22.89 -9.03
C CYS A 140 6.90 23.78 -9.54
N ASP A 141 6.82 25.07 -9.23
CA ASP A 141 7.94 25.98 -9.44
C ASP A 141 9.06 25.66 -8.45
N PRO A 142 10.32 25.44 -8.89
CA PRO A 142 11.40 25.09 -7.98
C PRO A 142 11.79 26.23 -7.02
N SER A 143 11.41 27.49 -7.28
CA SER A 143 11.78 28.62 -6.44
C SER A 143 10.93 28.77 -5.19
N ASP A 144 9.66 28.38 -5.24
CA ASP A 144 8.69 28.56 -4.15
C ASP A 144 7.75 27.36 -3.92
N TYR A 145 7.94 26.28 -4.69
CA TYR A 145 7.12 25.07 -4.70
C TYR A 145 5.63 25.31 -5.00
N SER A 146 5.29 26.46 -5.60
CA SER A 146 3.91 26.74 -6.02
C SER A 146 3.46 25.78 -7.11
N ILE A 147 2.28 25.19 -6.93
CA ILE A 147 1.68 24.27 -7.91
C ILE A 147 1.26 25.07 -9.15
N ARG A 148 1.79 24.70 -10.31
CA ARG A 148 1.50 25.31 -11.60
C ARG A 148 0.44 24.55 -12.39
N ARG A 149 0.48 23.21 -12.33
CA ARG A 149 -0.51 22.33 -12.97
C ARG A 149 -0.53 20.96 -12.31
N SER A 150 -1.60 20.21 -12.56
CA SER A 150 -1.70 18.80 -12.21
C SER A 150 -2.40 17.99 -13.30
N GLU A 151 -2.13 16.69 -13.35
CA GLU A 151 -2.70 15.77 -14.32
C GLU A 151 -2.90 14.40 -13.67
N THR A 152 -3.97 13.69 -14.02
CA THR A 152 -4.22 12.32 -13.57
C THR A 152 -4.18 11.35 -14.74
N ARG A 153 -3.51 10.21 -14.57
CA ARG A 153 -3.36 9.17 -15.59
C ARG A 153 -3.63 7.78 -15.03
N ILE A 154 -4.09 6.88 -15.89
CA ILE A 154 -4.07 5.43 -15.64
C ILE A 154 -2.96 4.86 -16.52
N GLU A 155 -1.98 4.22 -15.90
CA GLU A 155 -0.74 3.85 -16.57
C GLU A 155 -0.04 2.66 -15.87
N SER A 156 0.98 2.13 -16.53
CA SER A 156 1.90 1.15 -15.94
C SER A 156 3.15 1.87 -15.45
N VAL A 157 3.39 1.81 -14.14
CA VAL A 157 4.50 2.50 -13.47
C VAL A 157 5.60 1.50 -13.14
N ALA A 158 6.83 1.79 -13.54
CA ALA A 158 7.99 1.00 -13.18
C ALA A 158 8.45 1.37 -11.77
N ILE A 159 8.44 0.39 -10.85
CA ILE A 159 8.92 0.59 -9.48
C ILE A 159 10.39 0.18 -9.41
N ALA A 160 11.26 1.15 -9.16
CA ALA A 160 12.69 0.93 -9.07
C ALA A 160 13.10 0.28 -7.74
N VAL A 161 12.51 0.74 -6.62
CA VAL A 161 12.88 0.31 -5.27
C VAL A 161 11.74 0.49 -4.28
N ASN A 162 11.61 -0.43 -3.32
CA ASN A 162 10.77 -0.22 -2.13
C ASN A 162 11.66 0.08 -0.92
N LEU A 163 11.74 1.34 -0.52
CA LEU A 163 12.52 1.77 0.64
C LEU A 163 11.77 1.43 1.93
N ARG A 164 12.53 1.21 3.01
CA ARG A 164 11.98 0.91 4.33
C ARG A 164 12.31 2.01 5.32
N LEU A 165 11.32 2.39 6.13
CA LEU A 165 11.45 3.46 7.12
C LEU A 165 12.62 3.21 8.08
N ASP A 166 12.78 1.98 8.57
CA ASP A 166 13.86 1.60 9.48
C ASP A 166 15.27 1.76 8.88
N ALA A 167 15.40 1.62 7.55
CA ALA A 167 16.65 1.85 6.83
C ALA A 167 16.89 3.34 6.54
N LEU A 168 15.83 4.15 6.39
CA LEU A 168 15.92 5.58 6.09
C LEU A 168 16.14 6.42 7.35
N ASP A 169 15.46 6.13 8.46
CA ASP A 169 15.49 6.92 9.70
C ASP A 169 16.91 7.27 10.19
N PRO A 170 17.92 6.36 10.12
CA PRO A 170 19.28 6.69 10.56
C PRO A 170 20.01 7.71 9.66
N VAL A 171 19.66 7.78 8.38
CA VAL A 171 20.36 8.57 7.35
C VAL A 171 19.57 9.76 6.83
N PHE A 172 18.26 9.80 7.06
CA PHE A 172 17.35 10.84 6.63
C PHE A 172 16.50 11.32 7.82
N ASN A 173 17.06 12.28 8.56
CA ASN A 173 16.49 12.87 9.77
C ASN A 173 16.95 14.33 9.91
N GLN A 174 16.40 15.06 10.89
CA GLN A 174 16.72 16.48 11.09
C GLN A 174 18.24 16.75 11.17
N ALA A 175 19.00 15.88 11.85
CA ALA A 175 20.45 16.06 12.04
C ALA A 175 21.31 15.74 10.80
N THR A 176 20.71 15.12 9.77
CA THR A 176 21.38 14.77 8.51
C THR A 176 20.93 15.67 7.36
N VAL A 177 19.67 16.10 7.36
CA VAL A 177 19.13 17.05 6.37
C VAL A 177 19.64 18.48 6.62
N ASP A 178 19.86 18.89 7.86
CA ASP A 178 20.36 20.24 8.19
C ASP A 178 21.86 20.42 7.93
N ARG A 179 22.55 19.44 7.34
CA ARG A 179 23.98 19.56 7.07
C ARG A 179 24.22 20.27 5.73
N ASP A 180 25.13 21.25 5.75
CA ASP A 180 25.56 22.01 4.56
C ASP A 180 26.21 21.14 3.45
N ASP A 181 26.50 19.86 3.72
CA ASP A 181 27.10 18.90 2.80
C ASP A 181 26.14 17.80 2.30
N ALA A 182 24.84 17.90 2.61
CA ALA A 182 23.84 17.05 1.99
C ALA A 182 23.85 17.28 0.47
N PRO A 183 23.88 16.22 -0.36
CA PRO A 183 23.77 16.39 -1.81
C PRO A 183 22.43 17.06 -2.13
N ASP A 184 22.50 18.12 -2.96
CA ASP A 184 21.33 18.78 -3.58
C ASP A 184 20.48 17.78 -4.39
#